data_AF-A0A1X0JGA4-F1
#
_entry.id   AF-A0A1X0JGA4-F1
#
_cell.length_a   1.000
_cell.length_b   1.000
_cell.length_c   1.000
_cell.angle_alpha   90.00
_cell.angle_beta   90.00
_cell.angle_gamma   90.00
#
_symmetry.space_group_name_H-M   'P 1'
#
loop_
_entity.id
_entity.type
_entity.pdbx_description
1 polymer ?
#
loop_
_entity_poly.entity_id
_entity_poly.type
_entity_poly.pdbx_seq_one_letter_code
_entity_poly.pdbx_strand_id
1 'polypeptide(L)'
;MHTVLYCSPSGVVYETRAYTKADIDKLVQTQGLHCLSSADRQFDFWFSASPRKCQRQTNTIATELLMATTNFSARTVPLLRGCVVIATHDSDGDLDGLSWQQLDLLAAKNRAITNRQARVLARRIARDARKQRPEADRIAARPVPAAPVQFASAQ
;
A
#
# COMPACT_ATOMS: atom_id res chain seq x y z
N MET A 1 1.60 -8.10 25.19
CA MET A 1 0.75 -8.15 23.97
C MET A 1 1.44 -7.31 22.92
N HIS A 2 1.63 -7.86 21.72
CA HIS A 2 2.29 -7.15 20.61
C HIS A 2 1.23 -6.72 19.61
N THR A 3 1.07 -5.41 19.43
CA THR A 3 0.11 -4.85 18.47
C THR A 3 0.84 -4.61 17.14
N VAL A 4 0.30 -5.08 16.02
CA VAL A 4 0.85 -4.74 14.70
C VAL A 4 -0.22 -4.10 13.84
N LEU A 5 0.20 -3.22 12.93
CA LEU A 5 -0.72 -2.60 11.99
C LEU A 5 -0.71 -3.38 10.68
N TYR A 6 -1.86 -3.97 10.36
CA TYR A 6 -2.06 -4.64 9.09
C TYR A 6 -2.78 -3.71 8.13
N CYS A 7 -2.07 -3.24 7.11
CA CYS A 7 -2.62 -2.41 6.07
C CYS A 7 -2.99 -3.26 4.86
N SER A 8 -4.26 -3.21 4.44
CA SER A 8 -4.72 -3.83 3.20
C SER A 8 -4.87 -2.78 2.07
N PRO A 9 -4.73 -3.16 0.78
CA PRO A 9 -4.92 -2.23 -0.34
C PRO A 9 -6.33 -1.62 -0.44
N SER A 10 -7.34 -2.30 0.11
CA SER A 10 -8.72 -1.81 0.17
C SER A 10 -8.93 -0.70 1.20
N GLY A 11 -7.87 -0.31 1.93
CA GLY A 11 -7.91 0.80 2.88
C GLY A 11 -8.31 0.38 4.29
N VAL A 12 -8.53 -0.91 4.55
CA VAL A 12 -8.76 -1.36 5.92
C VAL A 12 -7.44 -1.53 6.62
N VAL A 13 -7.22 -0.70 7.64
CA VAL A 13 -6.17 -0.86 8.63
C VAL A 13 -6.81 -1.57 9.79
N TYR A 14 -6.44 -2.83 10.00
CA TYR A 14 -6.81 -3.51 11.23
C TYR A 14 -5.66 -3.34 12.22
N GLU A 15 -6.01 -2.95 13.44
CA GLU A 15 -5.21 -3.33 14.59
C GLU A 15 -5.28 -4.86 14.67
N THR A 16 -4.34 -5.52 14.02
CA THR A 16 -4.27 -6.97 14.11
C THR A 16 -3.50 -7.27 15.38
N ARG A 17 -4.19 -7.92 16.31
CA ARG A 17 -3.54 -8.69 17.36
C ARG A 17 -2.72 -9.76 16.65
N ALA A 18 -1.42 -9.59 16.59
CA ALA A 18 -0.57 -10.67 16.13
C ALA A 18 -0.55 -11.74 17.21
N TYR A 19 -0.98 -12.94 16.85
CA TYR A 19 -1.24 -14.01 17.80
C TYR A 19 0.05 -14.59 18.42
N THR A 20 1.22 -14.48 17.75
CA THR A 20 2.58 -14.62 18.34
C THR A 20 3.66 -14.03 17.40
N LYS A 21 4.87 -13.72 17.92
CA LYS A 21 6.07 -13.32 17.13
C LYS A 21 6.40 -14.35 16.03
N ALA A 22 6.27 -15.64 16.37
CA ALA A 22 6.49 -16.77 15.47
C ALA A 22 5.51 -16.83 14.28
N ASP A 23 4.26 -16.40 14.43
CA ASP A 23 3.30 -16.35 13.33
C ASP A 23 3.65 -15.25 12.32
N ILE A 24 4.18 -14.13 12.80
CA ILE A 24 4.64 -13.04 11.94
C ILE A 24 5.92 -13.44 11.21
N ASP A 25 6.88 -14.04 11.91
CA ASP A 25 8.12 -14.55 11.29
C ASP A 25 7.82 -15.61 10.25
N LYS A 26 6.90 -16.53 10.54
CA LYS A 26 6.46 -17.54 9.57
C LYS A 26 5.78 -16.90 8.36
N LEU A 27 4.97 -15.86 8.54
CA LEU A 27 4.34 -15.13 7.44
C LEU A 27 5.38 -14.43 6.55
N VAL A 28 6.38 -13.78 7.17
CA VAL A 28 7.50 -13.09 6.51
C VAL A 28 8.40 -14.05 5.74
N GLN A 29 8.85 -15.13 6.40
CA GLN A 29 9.76 -16.12 5.84
C GLN A 29 9.09 -16.95 4.73
N THR A 30 7.83 -17.36 4.90
CA THR A 30 7.11 -18.19 3.91
C THR A 30 6.80 -17.41 2.63
N GLN A 31 6.66 -16.08 2.70
CA GLN A 31 6.23 -15.25 1.57
C GLN A 31 7.37 -14.46 0.91
N GLY A 32 8.61 -14.56 1.42
CA GLY A 32 9.75 -13.79 0.91
C GLY A 32 9.49 -12.29 0.98
N LEU A 33 8.97 -11.82 2.11
CA LEU A 33 8.64 -10.41 2.28
C LEU A 33 9.94 -9.58 2.36
N HIS A 34 9.94 -8.43 1.70
CA HIS A 34 11.00 -7.44 1.81
C HIS A 34 10.67 -6.49 2.95
N CYS A 35 11.70 -6.05 3.69
CA CYS A 35 11.57 -5.03 4.71
C CYS A 35 12.09 -3.68 4.21
N LEU A 36 11.41 -2.61 4.61
CA LEU A 36 11.91 -1.25 4.55
C LEU A 36 11.74 -0.61 5.92
N SER A 37 12.82 -0.15 6.52
CA SER A 37 12.79 0.53 7.81
C SER A 37 12.58 2.04 7.65
N SER A 38 11.94 2.66 8.64
CA SER A 38 11.82 4.11 8.75
C SER A 38 13.18 4.79 8.92
N ALA A 39 13.24 6.09 8.70
CA ALA A 39 14.52 6.82 8.78
C ALA A 39 15.12 6.82 10.19
N ASP A 40 14.25 6.79 11.21
CA ASP A 40 14.59 6.69 12.63
C ASP A 40 14.78 5.24 13.10
N ARG A 41 14.67 4.24 12.21
CA ARG A 41 14.69 2.80 12.50
C ARG A 41 13.66 2.36 13.56
N GLN A 42 12.62 3.15 13.79
CA GLN A 42 11.58 2.81 14.77
C GLN A 42 10.48 1.91 14.20
N PHE A 43 10.33 1.88 12.88
CA PHE A 43 9.25 1.17 12.21
C PHE A 43 9.77 0.37 11.03
N ASP A 44 9.29 -0.86 10.88
CA ASP A 44 9.57 -1.71 9.74
C ASP A 44 8.31 -1.99 8.95
N PHE A 45 8.43 -1.85 7.64
CA PHE A 45 7.37 -2.09 6.67
C PHE A 45 7.70 -3.40 5.95
N TRP A 46 6.93 -4.43 6.25
CA TRP A 46 7.07 -5.76 5.66
C TRP A 46 6.03 -5.92 4.55
N PHE A 47 6.48 -6.16 3.33
CA PHE A 47 5.63 -6.27 2.15
C PHE A 47 6.13 -7.33 1.18
N SER A 48 5.24 -7.88 0.35
CA SER A 48 5.64 -8.86 -0.65
C SER A 48 6.20 -8.15 -1.89
N ALA A 49 7.40 -8.52 -2.34
CA ALA A 49 7.98 -7.92 -3.56
C ALA A 49 7.28 -8.36 -4.84
N SER A 50 6.65 -9.55 -4.85
CA SER A 50 5.94 -10.07 -6.01
C SER A 50 4.52 -10.48 -5.64
N PRO A 51 3.60 -9.50 -5.45
CA PRO A 51 2.21 -9.81 -5.20
C PRO A 51 1.62 -10.59 -6.37
N ARG A 52 0.84 -11.64 -6.07
CA ARG A 52 0.06 -12.41 -7.06
C ARG A 52 -0.82 -11.45 -7.88
N LYS A 53 -1.22 -11.82 -9.11
CA LYS A 53 -1.96 -10.92 -10.04
C LYS A 53 -3.15 -10.18 -9.40
N CYS A 54 -3.84 -10.79 -8.44
CA CYS A 54 -4.96 -10.22 -7.69
C CYS A 54 -4.58 -9.21 -6.59
N GLN A 55 -3.32 -9.15 -6.18
CA GLN A 55 -2.79 -8.28 -5.10
C GLN A 55 -1.91 -7.14 -5.63
N ARG A 56 -1.94 -6.87 -6.94
CA ARG A 56 -1.14 -5.81 -7.58
C ARG A 56 -1.54 -4.39 -7.17
N GLN A 57 -2.69 -4.24 -6.53
CA GLN A 57 -3.19 -2.96 -6.04
C GLN A 57 -2.19 -2.33 -5.07
N THR A 58 -1.90 -1.05 -5.30
CA THR A 58 -1.08 -0.26 -4.40
C THR A 58 -1.81 -0.03 -3.09
N ASN A 59 -1.08 -0.21 -2.00
CA ASN A 59 -1.54 0.10 -0.66
C ASN A 59 -1.24 1.57 -0.36
N THR A 60 -2.23 2.43 -0.60
CA THR A 60 -2.09 3.88 -0.43
C THR A 60 -1.71 4.23 1.00
N ILE A 61 -2.39 3.66 1.99
CA ILE A 61 -2.16 3.96 3.41
C ILE A 61 -0.74 3.57 3.83
N ALA A 62 -0.30 2.35 3.51
CA ALA A 62 1.05 1.92 3.85
C ALA A 62 2.12 2.77 3.16
N THR A 63 1.87 3.19 1.91
CA THR A 63 2.79 4.06 1.16
C THR A 63 2.85 5.47 1.74
N GLU A 64 1.71 6.01 2.20
CA GLU A 64 1.63 7.30 2.90
C GLU A 64 2.38 7.24 4.22
N LEU A 65 2.16 6.19 5.01
CA LEU A 65 2.87 5.96 6.26
C LEU A 65 4.38 5.81 6.05
N LEU A 66 4.81 5.06 5.04
CA LEU A 66 6.23 4.94 4.69
C LEU A 66 6.81 6.32 4.34
N MET A 67 6.12 7.12 3.53
CA MET A 67 6.55 8.48 3.20
C MET A 67 6.63 9.38 4.45
N ALA A 68 5.70 9.23 5.40
CA ALA A 68 5.65 10.06 6.60
C ALA A 68 6.72 9.68 7.64
N THR A 69 7.17 8.42 7.66
CA THR A 69 8.18 7.92 8.60
C THR A 69 9.59 7.88 8.04
N THR A 70 9.76 8.10 6.73
CA THR A 70 11.06 8.11 6.05
C THR A 70 11.38 9.48 5.46
N ASN A 71 12.60 9.63 4.95
CA ASN A 71 13.02 10.83 4.21
C ASN A 71 12.56 10.79 2.74
N PHE A 72 11.68 9.86 2.35
CA PHE A 72 11.16 9.82 0.99
C PHE A 72 10.18 10.97 0.73
N SER A 73 10.24 11.51 -0.47
CA SER A 73 9.25 12.48 -0.94
C SER A 73 8.07 11.76 -1.59
N ALA A 74 6.94 12.45 -1.74
CA ALA A 74 5.80 11.95 -2.52
C ALA A 74 6.16 11.54 -3.96
N ARG A 75 7.29 12.01 -4.50
CA ARG A 75 7.79 11.65 -5.84
C ARG A 75 8.70 10.42 -5.85
N THR A 76 9.38 10.13 -4.75
CA THR A 76 10.43 9.11 -4.67
C THR A 76 10.05 7.91 -3.84
N VAL A 77 9.04 8.04 -2.95
CA VAL A 77 8.58 6.91 -2.13
C VAL A 77 8.20 5.71 -3.02
N PRO A 78 8.68 4.50 -2.69
CA PRO A 78 8.29 3.29 -3.40
C PRO A 78 6.80 3.00 -3.14
N LEU A 79 6.10 2.56 -4.17
CA LEU A 79 4.68 2.21 -4.05
C LEU A 79 4.57 0.80 -3.47
N LEU A 80 4.15 0.70 -2.21
CA LEU A 80 3.93 -0.59 -1.56
C LEU A 80 2.68 -1.24 -2.13
N ARG A 81 2.72 -2.54 -2.38
CA ARG A 81 1.61 -3.29 -3.01
C ARG A 81 1.15 -4.42 -2.12
N GLY A 82 -0.12 -4.78 -2.28
CA GLY A 82 -0.70 -5.85 -1.49
C GLY A 82 -0.76 -5.48 0.00
N CYS A 83 -0.74 -6.50 0.83
CA CYS A 83 -0.82 -6.34 2.26
C CYS A 83 0.54 -5.95 2.82
N VAL A 84 0.54 -4.98 3.74
CA VAL A 84 1.74 -4.49 4.41
C VAL A 84 1.54 -4.62 5.91
N VAL A 85 2.52 -5.23 6.57
CA VAL A 85 2.59 -5.26 8.03
C VAL A 85 3.55 -4.18 8.48
N ILE A 86 3.11 -3.36 9.42
CA ILE A 86 3.94 -2.37 10.07
C ILE A 86 4.14 -2.82 11.51
N ALA A 87 5.40 -2.96 11.89
CA ALA A 87 5.86 -3.43 13.20
C ALA A 87 7.08 -2.62 13.64
N THR A 88 7.61 -2.93 14.82
CA THR A 88 8.92 -2.44 15.26
C THR A 88 9.89 -3.62 15.32
N HIS A 89 11.13 -3.37 15.71
CA HIS A 89 12.06 -4.43 16.08
C HIS A 89 12.62 -4.18 17.47
N ASP A 90 12.90 -5.26 18.19
CA ASP A 90 13.63 -5.20 19.45
C ASP A 90 15.13 -4.98 19.22
N SER A 91 15.90 -4.86 20.31
CA SER A 91 17.35 -4.62 20.24
C SER A 91 18.12 -5.73 19.51
N ASP A 92 17.53 -6.91 19.39
CA ASP A 92 18.12 -8.06 18.70
C ASP A 92 17.79 -8.05 17.19
N GLY A 93 17.01 -7.07 16.73
CA GLY A 93 16.60 -6.91 15.34
C GLY A 93 15.44 -7.81 14.94
N ASP A 94 14.84 -8.49 15.90
CA ASP A 94 13.67 -9.30 15.67
C ASP A 94 12.40 -8.46 15.72
N LEU A 95 11.36 -8.91 15.04
CA LEU A 95 10.09 -8.20 14.95
C LEU A 95 9.39 -8.10 16.32
N ASP A 96 9.08 -6.88 16.72
CA ASP A 96 8.34 -6.54 17.94
C ASP A 96 7.06 -5.74 17.61
N GLY A 97 6.10 -5.79 18.54
CA GLY A 97 4.86 -5.03 18.47
C GLY A 97 5.09 -3.52 18.57
N LEU A 98 4.09 -2.78 18.10
CA LEU A 98 3.93 -1.36 18.32
C LEU A 98 3.33 -1.12 19.71
N SER A 99 4.00 -0.32 20.52
CA SER A 99 3.41 0.30 21.70
C SER A 99 2.36 1.35 21.32
N TRP A 100 1.46 1.68 22.25
CA TRP A 100 0.48 2.76 22.06
C TRP A 100 1.14 4.10 21.68
N GLN A 101 2.26 4.44 22.31
CA GLN A 101 2.99 5.67 21.99
C GLN A 101 3.52 5.66 20.54
N GLN A 102 3.98 4.51 20.05
CA GLN A 102 4.43 4.37 18.66
C GLN A 102 3.26 4.43 17.66
N LEU A 103 2.09 3.90 18.02
CA LEU A 103 0.86 4.04 17.23
C LEU A 103 0.42 5.50 17.14
N ASP A 104 0.43 6.22 18.26
CA ASP A 104 0.09 7.65 18.31
C ASP A 104 1.09 8.48 17.49
N LEU A 105 2.39 8.17 17.58
CA LEU A 105 3.41 8.82 16.77
C LEU A 105 3.17 8.56 15.28
N LEU A 106 2.83 7.33 14.89
CA LEU A 106 2.54 6.98 13.51
C LEU A 106 1.29 7.70 12.99
N ALA A 107 0.24 7.79 13.81
CA ALA A 107 -0.97 8.53 13.50
C ALA A 107 -0.70 10.04 13.36
N ALA A 108 0.12 10.61 14.24
CA ALA A 108 0.55 12.00 14.18
C ALA A 108 1.37 12.29 12.91
N LYS A 109 2.34 11.43 12.58
CA LYS A 109 3.13 11.52 11.34
C LYS A 109 2.24 11.44 10.10
N ASN A 110 1.25 10.54 10.09
CA ASN A 110 0.29 10.42 9.00
C ASN A 110 -0.57 11.69 8.83
N ARG A 111 -1.03 12.28 9.94
CA ARG A 111 -1.80 13.55 9.92
C ARG A 111 -0.96 14.76 9.48
N ALA A 112 0.36 14.71 9.67
CA ALA A 112 1.28 15.76 9.23
C ALA A 112 1.50 15.77 7.71
N ILE A 113 1.04 14.73 6.97
CA ILE A 113 1.13 14.70 5.51
C ILE A 113 0.32 15.86 4.93
N THR A 114 0.99 16.71 4.16
CA THR A 114 0.32 17.85 3.51
C THR A 114 -0.58 17.40 2.37
N ASN A 115 -1.67 18.15 2.13
CA ASN A 115 -2.56 17.95 0.97
C ASN A 115 -1.80 17.88 -0.36
N ARG A 116 -0.69 18.64 -0.48
CA ARG A 116 0.17 18.63 -1.68
C ARG A 116 0.86 17.28 -1.85
N GLN A 117 1.44 16.73 -0.78
CA GLN A 117 2.11 15.42 -0.83
C GLN A 117 1.10 14.31 -1.15
N ALA A 118 -0.04 14.29 -0.45
CA ALA A 118 -1.13 13.34 -0.71
C ALA A 118 -1.58 13.40 -2.18
N ARG A 119 -1.79 14.60 -2.74
CA ARG A 119 -2.19 14.77 -4.14
C ARG A 119 -1.14 14.30 -5.15
N VAL A 120 0.15 14.54 -4.86
CA VAL A 120 1.25 14.06 -5.72
C VAL A 120 1.32 12.53 -5.69
N LEU A 121 1.19 11.93 -4.51
CA LEU A 121 1.20 10.49 -4.34
C LEU A 121 -0.02 9.84 -5.02
N ALA A 122 -1.23 10.34 -4.79
CA ALA A 122 -2.45 9.86 -5.41
C ALA A 122 -2.36 9.87 -6.96
N ARG A 123 -1.76 10.92 -7.55
CA ARG A 123 -1.51 10.98 -8.99
C ARG A 123 -0.52 9.90 -9.45
N ARG A 124 0.52 9.59 -8.67
CA ARG A 124 1.46 8.50 -8.99
C ARG A 124 0.77 7.15 -8.92
N ILE A 125 -0.01 6.91 -7.88
CA ILE A 125 -0.80 5.67 -7.71
C ILE A 125 -1.76 5.49 -8.89
N ALA A 126 -2.51 6.53 -9.25
CA ALA A 126 -3.43 6.46 -10.40
C ALA A 126 -2.71 6.21 -11.73
N ARG A 127 -1.52 6.82 -11.94
CA ARG A 127 -0.69 6.55 -13.14
C ARG A 127 -0.18 5.12 -13.17
N ASP A 128 0.27 4.62 -12.03
CA ASP A 128 0.76 3.25 -11.89
C ASP A 128 -0.36 2.24 -12.17
N ALA A 129 -1.53 2.41 -11.55
CA ALA A 129 -2.72 1.59 -11.81
C ALA A 129 -3.08 1.56 -13.31
N ARG A 130 -3.03 2.71 -14.00
CA ARG A 130 -3.24 2.78 -15.46
C ARG A 130 -2.20 2.02 -16.27
N LYS A 131 -0.93 2.00 -15.85
CA LYS A 131 0.14 1.25 -16.52
C LYS A 131 -0.02 -0.27 -16.34
N GLN A 132 -0.58 -0.68 -15.22
CA GLN A 132 -0.77 -2.10 -14.90
C GLN A 132 -2.04 -2.71 -15.50
N ARG A 133 -2.93 -1.87 -16.02
CA ARG A 133 -4.11 -2.33 -16.74
C ARG A 133 -3.67 -3.10 -18.00
N PRO A 134 -4.04 -4.38 -18.15
CA PRO A 134 -3.68 -5.17 -19.33
C PRO A 134 -4.19 -4.49 -20.60
N GLU A 135 -3.42 -4.58 -21.70
CA GLU A 135 -3.76 -4.02 -23.01
C GLU A 135 -5.18 -4.44 -23.48
N ALA A 136 -5.58 -5.68 -23.18
CA ALA A 136 -6.91 -6.23 -23.48
C ALA A 136 -8.06 -5.41 -22.85
N ASP A 137 -7.84 -4.88 -21.66
CA ASP A 137 -8.83 -4.14 -20.87
C ASP A 137 -8.89 -2.64 -21.28
N ARG A 138 -7.84 -2.15 -21.97
CA ARG A 138 -7.82 -0.84 -22.63
C ARG A 138 -8.56 -0.85 -23.96
N ILE A 139 -8.50 -1.95 -24.71
CA ILE A 139 -9.19 -2.10 -25.99
C ILE A 139 -10.72 -2.19 -25.77
N ALA A 140 -11.17 -2.89 -24.72
CA ALA A 140 -12.59 -2.99 -24.38
C ALA A 140 -13.23 -1.67 -23.91
N ALA A 141 -12.44 -0.73 -23.37
CA ALA A 141 -12.92 0.56 -22.87
C ALA A 141 -12.95 1.68 -23.93
N ARG A 142 -12.59 1.40 -25.20
CA ARG A 142 -12.75 2.36 -26.28
C ARG A 142 -14.24 2.43 -26.63
N PRO A 143 -14.90 3.60 -26.58
CA PRO A 143 -16.27 3.71 -27.06
C PRO A 143 -16.25 3.37 -28.55
N VAL A 144 -16.99 2.34 -28.93
CA VAL A 144 -17.25 2.03 -30.34
C VAL A 144 -18.00 3.24 -30.90
N PRO A 145 -17.52 3.91 -31.96
CA PRO A 145 -18.27 5.00 -32.56
C PRO A 145 -19.63 4.45 -33.02
N ALA A 146 -20.71 5.04 -32.52
CA ALA A 146 -22.07 4.64 -32.86
C ALA A 146 -22.25 4.73 -34.39
N ALA A 147 -22.63 3.62 -35.00
CA ALA A 147 -22.94 3.58 -36.42
C ALA A 147 -24.16 4.48 -36.70
N PRO A 148 -24.18 5.22 -37.82
CA PRO A 148 -25.30 6.09 -38.15
C PRO A 148 -26.55 5.24 -38.43
N VAL A 149 -27.60 5.49 -37.66
CA VAL A 149 -28.92 4.85 -37.81
C VAL A 149 -29.56 5.40 -39.09
N GLN A 150 -29.66 4.60 -40.14
CA GLN A 150 -30.41 4.97 -41.34
C GLN A 150 -31.91 4.78 -41.07
N PHE A 151 -32.66 5.87 -41.03
CA PHE A 151 -34.12 5.83 -41.02
C PHE A 151 -34.61 5.58 -42.45
N ALA A 152 -35.14 4.38 -42.70
CA ALA A 152 -35.86 4.08 -43.92
C ALA A 152 -37.28 4.67 -43.82
N SER A 153 -37.58 5.68 -44.63
CA SER A 153 -38.93 6.16 -44.87
C SER A 153 -39.70 5.14 -45.72
N ALA A 154 -40.84 4.67 -45.22
CA ALA A 154 -41.84 3.97 -46.01
C ALA A 154 -43.09 4.85 -46.13
N GLN A 155 -43.56 4.96 -47.36
CA GLN A 155 -44.69 5.77 -47.83
C GLN A 155 -46.04 5.21 -47.37
#